data_AF-A0A6P8KC99-F1
#
_entry.id   AF-A0A6P8KC99-F1
#
_cell.length_a   1.000
_cell.length_b   1.000
_cell.length_c   1.000
_cell.angle_alpha   90.00
_cell.angle_beta   90.00
_cell.angle_gamma   90.00
#
_symmetry.space_group_name_H-M   'P 1'
#
loop_
_entity.id
_entity.type
_entity.pdbx_description
1 polymer ?
#
loop_
_entity_poly.entity_id
_entity_poly.type
_entity_poly.pdbx_seq_one_letter_code
_entity_poly.pdbx_strand_id
1 'polypeptide(L)'
;MSSSSQLTTAQPTDSPGPQILAISSMIPEPGGWSPQLFPLKNLEQIETMEEEMNDPIKSSIYIEIMRNILKPGGSPRPGGLKKQFHLILAIDFLVDFNFDGIHNKIPLKKFGNFNNALFEAQKQEGYFRDDYIAEIRLAFRVYKNRRHKSVSDARKKIKEAKAHMKPELKFEEFLYTE
;
A
#
# COMPACT_ATOMS: atom_id res chain seq x y z
N MET A 1 56.42 -40.79 -28.48
CA MET A 1 55.46 -40.95 -27.37
C MET A 1 55.08 -39.55 -26.91
N SER A 2 53.80 -39.26 -26.96
CA SER A 2 53.22 -37.92 -26.97
C SER A 2 53.02 -37.31 -25.57
N SER A 3 53.07 -35.98 -25.55
CA SER A 3 52.21 -35.04 -24.82
C SER A 3 52.27 -34.91 -23.28
N SER A 4 52.78 -33.75 -22.87
CA SER A 4 52.05 -32.68 -22.15
C SER A 4 51.38 -32.93 -20.78
N SER A 5 51.97 -32.29 -19.76
CA SER A 5 51.40 -31.13 -19.01
C SER A 5 50.33 -31.28 -17.91
N GLN A 6 50.77 -30.93 -16.68
CA GLN A 6 50.24 -29.89 -15.76
C GLN A 6 49.30 -30.22 -14.56
N LEU A 7 49.66 -29.54 -13.45
CA LEU A 7 48.87 -28.82 -12.42
C LEU A 7 48.29 -29.56 -11.19
N THR A 8 48.62 -29.00 -10.01
CA THR A 8 48.05 -29.30 -8.69
C THR A 8 47.94 -27.99 -7.88
N THR A 9 46.70 -27.69 -7.47
CA THR A 9 46.27 -27.13 -6.16
C THR A 9 46.35 -25.62 -5.82
N ALA A 10 45.18 -25.19 -5.30
CA ALA A 10 44.85 -24.20 -4.25
C ALA A 10 44.55 -22.72 -4.61
N GLN A 11 43.26 -22.42 -4.41
CA GLN A 11 42.58 -21.15 -4.07
C GLN A 11 43.16 -20.46 -2.79
N PRO A 12 42.94 -19.15 -2.48
CA PRO A 12 41.59 -18.62 -2.13
C PRO A 12 41.25 -17.11 -2.30
N THR A 13 39.93 -16.89 -2.43
CA THR A 13 39.05 -15.79 -1.94
C THR A 13 39.48 -14.34 -2.06
N ASP A 14 38.68 -13.55 -2.79
CA ASP A 14 38.21 -12.26 -2.27
C ASP A 14 36.76 -11.98 -2.69
N SER A 15 35.96 -11.55 -1.71
CA SER A 15 34.52 -11.27 -1.83
C SER A 15 34.25 -10.00 -2.64
N PRO A 16 33.15 -9.91 -3.40
CA PRO A 16 32.51 -8.63 -3.70
C PRO A 16 31.37 -8.38 -2.71
N GLY A 17 31.44 -7.22 -2.05
CA GLY A 17 30.40 -6.69 -1.18
C GLY A 17 29.04 -6.46 -1.87
N PRO A 18 28.05 -5.96 -1.11
CA PRO A 18 26.66 -5.91 -1.54
C PRO A 18 26.50 -5.00 -2.75
N GLN A 19 26.07 -5.60 -3.87
CA GLN A 19 25.75 -4.88 -5.09
C GLN A 19 24.56 -3.97 -4.81
N ILE A 20 24.84 -2.66 -4.87
CA ILE A 20 23.84 -1.60 -4.79
C ILE A 20 22.78 -1.86 -5.87
N LEU A 21 21.52 -1.85 -5.43
CA LEU A 21 20.30 -1.99 -6.22
C LEU A 21 20.32 -1.12 -7.48
N ALA A 22 20.72 -1.70 -8.61
CA ALA A 22 20.46 -1.17 -9.94
C ALA A 22 19.26 -1.90 -10.54
N ILE A 23 18.05 -1.66 -10.00
CA ILE A 23 16.81 -1.89 -10.75
C ILE A 23 16.48 -0.58 -11.46
N SER A 24 17.34 -0.20 -12.39
CA SER A 24 17.12 0.87 -13.34
C SER A 24 17.88 0.54 -14.62
N SER A 25 17.42 -0.51 -15.31
CA SER A 25 17.92 -0.89 -16.64
C SER A 25 16.82 -1.51 -17.52
N MET A 26 15.57 -1.18 -17.26
CA MET A 26 14.47 -1.40 -18.21
C MET A 26 13.92 -0.02 -18.52
N ILE A 27 14.69 0.74 -19.31
CA ILE A 27 14.17 1.90 -20.02
C ILE A 27 13.12 1.32 -20.98
N PRO A 28 11.82 1.70 -20.89
CA PRO A 28 10.86 1.28 -21.87
C PRO A 28 11.23 1.95 -23.19
N GLU A 29 11.27 1.15 -24.26
CA GLU A 29 11.21 1.64 -25.64
C GLU A 29 10.19 2.80 -25.73
N PRO A 30 10.46 3.88 -26.50
CA PRO A 30 9.55 5.02 -26.61
C PRO A 30 8.27 4.54 -27.31
N GLY A 31 7.26 4.16 -26.51
CA GLY A 31 6.01 3.54 -26.93
C GLY A 31 5.55 2.31 -26.12
N GLY A 32 6.36 1.84 -25.16
CA GLY A 32 6.03 0.69 -24.31
C GLY A 32 5.03 0.99 -23.19
N TRP A 33 4.17 0.02 -22.87
CA TRP A 33 3.27 0.06 -21.72
C TRP A 33 4.05 0.14 -20.40
N SER A 34 3.60 1.01 -19.48
CA SER A 34 4.16 1.13 -18.13
C SER A 34 3.11 0.80 -17.07
N PRO A 35 3.45 0.06 -16.01
CA PRO A 35 2.50 -0.31 -14.97
C PRO A 35 2.04 0.90 -14.14
N GLN A 36 0.78 0.87 -13.73
CA GLN A 36 0.16 1.81 -12.81
C GLN A 36 0.95 1.88 -11.50
N LEU A 37 1.21 3.12 -11.05
CA LEU A 37 1.93 3.37 -9.80
C LEU A 37 1.01 3.23 -8.58
N PHE A 38 1.59 2.71 -7.50
CA PHE A 38 0.97 2.62 -6.18
C PHE A 38 1.42 3.77 -5.26
N PRO A 39 0.59 4.16 -4.26
CA PRO A 39 -0.76 3.66 -3.99
C PRO A 39 -1.80 4.23 -4.96
N LEU A 40 -2.84 3.45 -5.28
CA LEU A 40 -3.98 3.92 -6.07
C LEU A 40 -4.79 4.94 -5.26
N LYS A 41 -5.26 5.99 -5.93
CA LYS A 41 -5.88 7.17 -5.30
C LYS A 41 -7.32 7.38 -5.75
N ASN A 42 -7.73 6.78 -6.87
CA ASN A 42 -9.04 6.99 -7.45
C ASN A 42 -9.56 5.74 -8.17
N LEU A 43 -10.84 5.79 -8.55
CA LEU A 43 -11.55 4.67 -9.17
C LEU A 43 -11.00 4.34 -10.58
N GLU A 44 -10.65 5.37 -11.35
CA GLU A 44 -10.08 5.21 -12.69
C GLU A 44 -8.82 4.35 -12.66
N GLN A 45 -7.90 4.58 -11.71
CA GLN A 45 -6.66 3.81 -11.59
C GLN A 45 -6.88 2.32 -11.31
N ILE A 46 -7.87 1.96 -10.50
CA ILE A 46 -8.18 0.54 -10.25
C ILE A 46 -8.95 -0.08 -11.42
N GLU A 47 -9.79 0.69 -12.12
CA GLU A 47 -10.48 0.24 -13.33
C GLU A 47 -9.51 0.00 -14.49
N THR A 48 -8.59 0.93 -14.76
CA THR A 48 -7.52 0.75 -15.74
C THR A 48 -6.67 -0.48 -15.41
N MET A 49 -6.27 -0.65 -14.15
CA MET A 49 -5.47 -1.81 -13.77
C MET A 49 -6.26 -3.12 -13.88
N GLU A 50 -7.55 -3.12 -13.54
CA GLU A 50 -8.43 -4.30 -13.71
C GLU A 50 -8.52 -4.72 -15.18
N GLU A 51 -8.62 -3.74 -16.10
CA GLU A 51 -8.63 -3.97 -17.55
C GLU A 51 -7.29 -4.47 -18.07
N GLU A 52 -6.18 -3.86 -17.64
CA GLU A 52 -4.83 -4.27 -18.02
C GLU A 52 -4.48 -5.67 -17.55
N MET A 53 -4.96 -6.08 -16.37
CA MET A 53 -4.75 -7.43 -15.83
C MET A 53 -5.52 -8.53 -16.58
N ASN A 54 -6.35 -8.19 -17.57
CA ASN A 54 -6.86 -9.19 -18.52
C ASN A 54 -5.72 -9.79 -19.37
N ASP A 55 -4.61 -9.07 -19.54
CA ASP A 55 -3.38 -9.61 -20.11
C ASP A 55 -2.59 -10.37 -19.01
N PRO A 56 -2.35 -11.68 -19.19
CA PRO A 56 -1.61 -12.50 -18.22
C PRO A 56 -0.19 -11.98 -17.92
N ILE A 57 0.47 -11.36 -18.89
CA ILE A 57 1.82 -10.81 -18.73
C ILE A 57 1.76 -9.60 -17.79
N LYS A 58 0.84 -8.67 -18.06
CA LYS A 58 0.63 -7.48 -17.20
C LYS A 58 0.17 -7.89 -15.80
N SER A 59 -0.73 -8.87 -15.71
CA SER A 59 -1.19 -9.43 -14.43
C SER A 59 -0.04 -9.96 -13.58
N SER A 60 0.88 -10.73 -14.18
CA SER A 60 2.06 -11.25 -13.50
C SER A 60 2.99 -10.14 -12.98
N ILE A 61 3.20 -9.09 -13.79
CA ILE A 61 3.98 -7.91 -13.41
C ILE A 61 3.34 -7.20 -12.21
N TYR A 62 2.02 -6.99 -12.23
CA TYR A 62 1.33 -6.37 -11.10
C TYR A 62 1.38 -7.19 -9.82
N ILE A 63 1.23 -8.52 -9.92
CA ILE A 63 1.38 -9.43 -8.78
C ILE A 63 2.77 -9.26 -8.15
N GLU A 64 3.82 -9.20 -8.98
CA GLU A 64 5.19 -8.99 -8.52
C GLU A 64 5.38 -7.62 -7.86
N ILE A 65 4.85 -6.55 -8.45
CA ILE A 65 4.89 -5.19 -7.88
C ILE A 65 4.20 -5.19 -6.50
N MET A 66 2.98 -5.72 -6.40
CA MET A 66 2.25 -5.80 -5.13
C MET A 66 3.00 -6.65 -4.10
N ARG A 67 3.60 -7.76 -4.53
CA ARG A 67 4.42 -8.62 -3.67
C ARG A 67 5.64 -7.87 -3.15
N ASN A 68 6.36 -7.14 -3.99
CA ASN A 68 7.52 -6.35 -3.59
C ASN A 68 7.15 -5.20 -2.63
N ILE A 69 5.96 -4.61 -2.82
CA ILE A 69 5.41 -3.61 -1.90
C ILE A 69 5.09 -4.25 -0.53
N LEU A 70 4.40 -5.38 -0.48
CA LEU A 70 3.86 -5.98 0.75
C LEU A 70 4.82 -6.93 1.47
N LYS A 71 5.74 -7.55 0.72
CA LYS A 71 6.72 -8.54 1.17
C LYS A 71 8.12 -8.22 0.62
N PRO A 72 8.71 -7.05 0.95
CA PRO A 72 10.06 -6.72 0.49
C PRO A 72 11.05 -7.78 0.96
N GLY A 73 11.85 -8.33 0.05
CA GLY A 73 12.79 -9.42 0.37
C GLY A 73 12.11 -10.76 0.69
N GLY A 74 10.86 -10.96 0.24
CA GLY A 74 10.13 -12.24 0.38
C GLY A 74 9.40 -12.44 1.72
N SER A 75 9.66 -11.59 2.72
CA SER A 75 9.03 -11.69 4.04
C SER A 75 7.88 -10.69 4.21
N PRO A 76 6.71 -11.09 4.74
CA PRO A 76 5.60 -10.17 4.99
C PRO A 76 5.99 -9.02 5.90
N ARG A 77 5.60 -7.79 5.52
CA ARG A 77 5.79 -6.63 6.40
C ARG A 77 5.08 -6.83 7.74
N PRO A 78 5.65 -6.33 8.85
CA PRO A 78 5.04 -6.43 10.15
C PRO A 78 3.61 -5.87 10.18
N GLY A 79 2.69 -6.72 10.62
CA GLY A 79 1.29 -6.40 10.78
C GLY A 79 0.43 -6.50 9.51
N GLY A 80 0.93 -7.03 8.40
CA GLY A 80 0.11 -7.41 7.23
C GLY A 80 -0.75 -6.27 6.65
N LEU A 81 -1.85 -6.60 5.99
CA LEU A 81 -2.71 -5.59 5.36
C LEU A 81 -3.27 -4.57 6.35
N LYS A 82 -3.63 -5.00 7.58
CA LYS A 82 -4.16 -4.07 8.60
C LYS A 82 -3.22 -2.91 8.92
N LYS A 83 -1.92 -3.03 8.64
CA LYS A 83 -0.95 -1.92 8.77
C LYS A 83 -0.43 -1.39 7.44
N GLN A 84 -0.42 -2.21 6.38
CA GLN A 84 0.31 -1.90 5.14
C GLN A 84 -0.59 -1.67 3.91
N PHE A 85 -1.91 -1.85 4.03
CA PHE A 85 -2.81 -1.70 2.87
C PHE A 85 -2.77 -0.30 2.25
N HIS A 86 -2.40 0.73 3.02
CA HIS A 86 -2.20 2.10 2.52
C HIS A 86 -1.12 2.23 1.44
N LEU A 87 -0.22 1.24 1.32
CA LEU A 87 0.80 1.17 0.28
C LEU A 87 0.24 0.72 -1.07
N ILE A 88 -0.92 0.05 -1.08
CA ILE A 88 -1.62 -0.38 -2.29
C ILE A 88 -2.75 0.58 -2.64
N LEU A 89 -3.59 0.94 -1.66
CA LEU A 89 -4.69 1.89 -1.84
C LEU A 89 -4.49 3.04 -0.87
N ALA A 90 -4.51 4.28 -1.34
CA ALA A 90 -4.31 5.44 -0.49
C ALA A 90 -5.36 5.49 0.63
N ILE A 91 -5.02 6.03 1.81
CA ILE A 91 -5.92 6.02 2.98
C ILE A 91 -7.29 6.65 2.68
N ASP A 92 -7.28 7.77 1.96
CA ASP A 92 -8.51 8.48 1.60
C ASP A 92 -9.33 7.72 0.55
N PHE A 93 -8.70 6.86 -0.24
CA PHE A 93 -9.39 5.97 -1.18
C PHE A 93 -9.92 4.71 -0.47
N LEU A 94 -9.17 4.16 0.50
CA LEU A 94 -9.56 2.99 1.29
C LEU A 94 -10.89 3.16 2.02
N VAL A 95 -11.25 4.39 2.43
CA VAL A 95 -12.50 4.64 3.17
C VAL A 95 -13.74 4.59 2.28
N ASP A 96 -13.58 4.64 0.96
CA ASP A 96 -14.67 4.52 -0.01
C ASP A 96 -15.03 3.07 -0.31
N PHE A 97 -14.18 2.13 0.12
CA PHE A 97 -14.33 0.70 -0.14
C PHE A 97 -14.77 -0.09 1.09
N ASN A 98 -15.35 -1.24 0.82
CA ASN A 98 -15.29 -2.41 1.69
C ASN A 98 -15.30 -3.66 0.80
N PHE A 99 -15.22 -4.85 1.39
CA PHE A 99 -15.22 -6.07 0.59
C PHE A 99 -16.57 -6.32 -0.10
N ASP A 100 -17.67 -6.09 0.61
CA ASP A 100 -18.99 -6.60 0.24
C ASP A 100 -19.89 -5.61 -0.54
N GLY A 101 -19.61 -4.31 -0.50
CA GLY A 101 -20.40 -3.22 -1.09
C GLY A 101 -21.40 -2.53 -0.14
N ILE A 102 -21.35 -2.84 1.16
CA ILE A 102 -22.38 -2.41 2.13
C ILE A 102 -22.25 -0.91 2.44
N HIS A 103 -23.36 -0.21 2.69
CA HIS A 103 -23.43 1.22 3.06
C HIS A 103 -22.87 2.16 1.98
N ASN A 104 -23.27 1.96 0.72
CA ASN A 104 -22.83 2.77 -0.43
C ASN A 104 -21.31 2.81 -0.60
N LYS A 105 -20.64 1.71 -0.24
CA LYS A 105 -19.20 1.54 -0.44
C LYS A 105 -18.94 0.74 -1.69
N ILE A 106 -17.82 1.03 -2.34
CA ILE A 106 -17.40 0.33 -3.54
C ILE A 106 -16.98 -1.10 -3.11
N PRO A 107 -17.61 -2.16 -3.66
CA PRO A 107 -17.26 -3.53 -3.34
C PRO A 107 -15.90 -3.89 -3.97
N LEU A 108 -14.89 -4.19 -3.15
CA LEU A 108 -13.58 -4.63 -3.65
C LEU A 108 -13.69 -5.90 -4.50
N LYS A 109 -14.64 -6.79 -4.16
CA LYS A 109 -14.90 -8.02 -4.93
C LYS A 109 -15.36 -7.80 -6.37
N LYS A 110 -15.74 -6.56 -6.76
CA LYS A 110 -16.03 -6.18 -8.15
C LYS A 110 -14.78 -6.21 -9.03
N PHE A 111 -13.61 -5.91 -8.46
CA PHE A 111 -12.33 -5.90 -9.17
C PHE A 111 -11.68 -7.27 -9.02
N GLY A 112 -12.15 -8.23 -9.81
CA GLY A 112 -11.80 -9.64 -9.70
C GLY A 112 -10.32 -9.89 -9.92
N ASN A 113 -9.75 -9.31 -10.97
CA ASN A 113 -8.35 -9.45 -11.33
C ASN A 113 -7.46 -8.80 -10.28
N PHE A 114 -7.74 -7.56 -9.89
CA PHE A 114 -7.02 -6.86 -8.83
C PHE A 114 -7.06 -7.63 -7.51
N ASN A 115 -8.25 -8.07 -7.10
CA ASN A 115 -8.46 -8.79 -5.84
C ASN A 115 -7.76 -10.16 -5.86
N ASN A 116 -7.70 -10.82 -7.01
CA ASN A 116 -6.95 -12.07 -7.18
C ASN A 116 -5.44 -11.82 -7.16
N ALA A 117 -4.96 -10.76 -7.82
CA ALA A 117 -3.56 -10.37 -7.81
C ALA A 117 -3.08 -10.05 -6.39
N LEU A 118 -3.89 -9.34 -5.61
CA LEU A 118 -3.60 -9.04 -4.21
C LEU A 118 -3.56 -10.31 -3.34
N PHE A 119 -4.45 -11.28 -3.59
CA PHE A 119 -4.41 -12.60 -2.95
C PHE A 119 -3.11 -13.34 -3.28
N GLU A 120 -2.74 -13.45 -4.56
CA GLU A 120 -1.52 -14.14 -5.00
C GLU A 120 -0.23 -13.44 -4.56
N ALA A 121 -0.25 -12.12 -4.40
CA ALA A 121 0.84 -11.37 -3.79
C ALA A 121 1.02 -11.69 -2.29
N GLN A 122 -0.07 -12.01 -1.60
CA GLN A 122 -0.09 -12.35 -0.18
C GLN A 122 0.04 -13.85 0.13
N LYS A 123 -0.23 -14.71 -0.84
CA LYS A 123 -0.25 -16.16 -0.67
C LYS A 123 1.06 -16.69 -0.08
N GLN A 124 0.91 -17.66 0.79
CA GLN A 124 1.97 -18.43 1.43
C GLN A 124 1.40 -19.81 1.78
N GLU A 125 2.25 -20.74 2.19
CA GLU A 125 1.80 -22.06 2.59
C GLU A 125 0.76 -21.98 3.72
N GLY A 126 -0.33 -22.75 3.58
CA GLY A 126 -1.44 -22.77 4.54
C GLY A 126 -2.32 -21.50 4.56
N TYR A 127 -2.17 -20.59 3.59
CA TYR A 127 -2.99 -19.38 3.49
C TYR A 127 -4.06 -19.53 2.40
N PHE A 128 -5.33 -19.49 2.82
CA PHE A 128 -6.46 -19.75 1.94
C PHE A 128 -7.26 -18.49 1.63
N ARG A 129 -8.23 -18.64 0.71
CA ARG A 129 -9.07 -17.51 0.27
C ARG A 129 -9.90 -16.93 1.43
N ASP A 130 -10.34 -17.76 2.37
CA ASP A 130 -11.11 -17.32 3.53
C ASP A 130 -10.27 -16.47 4.50
N ASP A 131 -9.02 -16.86 4.73
CA ASP A 131 -8.06 -16.08 5.54
C ASP A 131 -7.85 -14.71 4.93
N TYR A 132 -7.67 -14.66 3.60
CA TYR A 132 -7.54 -13.43 2.85
C TYR A 132 -8.76 -12.51 2.95
N ILE A 133 -9.95 -13.07 2.80
CA ILE A 133 -11.20 -12.29 2.91
C ILE A 133 -11.33 -11.74 4.34
N ALA A 134 -11.01 -12.54 5.36
CA ALA A 134 -11.01 -12.11 6.75
C ALA A 134 -10.00 -10.97 7.00
N GLU A 135 -8.79 -11.07 6.44
CA GLU A 135 -7.75 -10.06 6.56
C GLU A 135 -8.14 -8.74 5.86
N ILE A 136 -8.68 -8.81 4.65
CA ILE A 136 -9.16 -7.64 3.89
C ILE A 136 -10.28 -6.92 4.64
N ARG A 137 -11.28 -7.67 5.14
CA ARG A 137 -12.37 -7.11 5.94
C ARG A 137 -11.85 -6.42 7.20
N LEU A 138 -10.88 -7.04 7.88
CA LEU A 138 -10.21 -6.46 9.04
C LEU A 138 -9.44 -5.19 8.67
N ALA A 139 -8.70 -5.20 7.57
CA ALA A 139 -7.91 -4.05 7.11
C ALA A 139 -8.83 -2.84 6.85
N PHE A 140 -9.89 -3.00 6.06
CA PHE A 140 -10.86 -1.92 5.82
C PHE A 140 -11.46 -1.37 7.13
N ARG A 141 -11.81 -2.24 8.07
CA ARG A 141 -12.32 -1.83 9.38
C ARG A 141 -11.30 -0.97 10.14
N VAL A 142 -10.04 -1.40 10.18
CA VAL A 142 -8.96 -0.69 10.89
C VAL A 142 -8.71 0.69 10.29
N TYR A 143 -8.64 0.81 8.96
CA TYR A 143 -8.40 2.11 8.31
C TYR A 143 -9.56 3.09 8.51
N LYS A 144 -10.80 2.62 8.40
CA LYS A 144 -11.98 3.46 8.69
C LYS A 144 -11.99 3.94 10.14
N ASN A 145 -11.76 3.04 11.09
CA ASN A 145 -11.68 3.41 12.50
C ASN A 145 -10.57 4.43 12.77
N ARG A 146 -9.40 4.25 12.15
CA ARG A 146 -8.29 5.20 12.26
C ARG A 146 -8.66 6.57 11.71
N ARG A 147 -9.30 6.62 10.53
CA ARG A 147 -9.77 7.88 9.93
C ARG A 147 -10.82 8.57 10.81
N HIS A 148 -11.82 7.83 11.29
CA HIS A 148 -12.86 8.39 12.16
C HIS A 148 -12.28 8.93 13.47
N LYS A 149 -11.35 8.20 14.09
CA LYS A 149 -10.63 8.67 15.28
C LYS A 149 -9.86 9.95 14.99
N SER A 150 -9.08 9.99 13.91
CA SER A 150 -8.33 11.18 13.50
C SER A 150 -9.22 12.40 13.26
N VAL A 151 -10.38 12.21 12.62
CA VAL A 151 -11.35 13.28 12.38
C VAL A 151 -11.98 13.77 13.69
N SER A 152 -12.32 12.84 14.58
CA SER A 152 -12.86 13.15 15.90
C SER A 152 -11.87 13.97 16.73
N ASP A 153 -10.61 13.51 16.78
CA ASP A 153 -9.53 14.18 17.51
C ASP A 153 -9.27 15.59 16.95
N ALA A 154 -9.29 15.76 15.63
CA ALA A 154 -9.17 17.07 14.99
C ALA A 154 -10.32 18.01 15.37
N ARG A 155 -11.57 17.52 15.36
CA ARG A 155 -12.75 18.31 15.78
C ARG A 155 -12.67 18.72 17.25
N LYS A 156 -12.21 17.82 18.12
CA LYS A 156 -12.00 18.11 19.55
C LYS A 156 -10.99 19.24 19.74
N LYS A 157 -9.83 19.15 19.08
CA LYS A 157 -8.79 20.20 19.14
C LYS A 157 -9.30 21.56 18.65
N ILE A 158 -10.06 21.59 17.55
CA ILE A 158 -10.65 22.83 17.03
C ILE A 158 -11.64 23.44 18.05
N LYS A 159 -12.45 22.61 18.71
CA LYS A 159 -13.40 23.06 19.73
C LYS A 159 -12.68 23.65 20.96
N GLU A 160 -11.63 22.99 21.43
CA GLU A 160 -10.81 23.46 22.55
C GLU A 160 -10.12 24.79 22.22
N ALA A 161 -9.48 24.90 21.05
CA ALA A 161 -8.85 26.14 20.59
C ALA A 161 -9.85 27.31 20.54
N LYS A 162 -11.06 27.08 20.01
CA LYS A 162 -12.13 28.11 19.98
C LYS A 162 -12.61 28.51 21.38
N ALA A 163 -12.64 27.59 22.33
CA ALA A 163 -13.04 27.89 23.71
C ALA A 163 -12.00 28.79 24.42
N HIS A 164 -10.70 28.57 24.16
CA HIS A 164 -9.61 29.39 24.68
C HIS A 164 -9.48 30.78 24.02
N MET A 165 -10.08 30.99 22.84
CA MET A 165 -10.07 32.29 22.14
C MET A 165 -11.28 33.18 22.46
N LYS A 166 -12.18 32.82 23.39
CA LYS A 166 -13.21 33.76 23.85
C LYS A 166 -12.52 34.90 24.62
N PRO A 167 -12.59 36.16 24.14
CA PRO A 167 -12.02 37.28 24.89
C PRO A 167 -12.80 37.46 26.19
N GLU A 168 -12.10 37.64 27.31
CA GLU A 168 -12.64 38.28 28.50
C GLU A 168 -13.12 39.68 28.09
N LEU A 169 -14.38 39.81 27.70
CA LEU A 169 -15.04 41.11 27.68
C LEU A 169 -15.18 41.54 29.15
N LYS A 170 -14.23 42.34 29.63
CA LYS A 170 -14.40 43.12 30.85
C LYS A 170 -15.52 44.12 30.60
N PHE A 171 -16.73 43.77 31.03
CA PHE A 171 -17.94 44.60 30.89
C PHE A 171 -17.98 45.80 31.85
N GLU A 172 -16.93 46.03 32.65
CA GLU A 172 -16.99 46.94 33.81
C GLU A 172 -16.52 48.38 33.56
N GLU A 173 -16.21 48.79 32.33
CA GLU A 173 -15.68 50.15 32.06
C GLU A 173 -16.64 51.09 31.31
N PHE A 174 -17.94 50.82 31.30
CA PHE A 174 -18.94 51.69 30.64
C PHE A 174 -19.93 52.39 31.59
N LEU A 175 -19.75 52.31 32.92
CA LEU A 175 -20.74 52.88 33.86
C LEU A 175 -20.43 54.25 34.45
N TYR A 176 -19.31 54.90 34.12
CA TYR A 176 -19.06 56.28 34.55
C TYR A 176 -18.29 57.05 33.49
N THR A 177 -19.02 57.80 32.66
CA THR A 177 -18.51 59.02 32.03
C THR A 177 -19.32 60.15 32.64
N GLU A 178 -18.66 60.97 33.46
CA GLU A 178 -19.23 62.16 34.11
C GLU A 178 -19.66 63.24 33.10
#